data_AF-A0A537WS25-F1
#
_entry.id   AF-A0A537WS25-F1
#
_cell.length_a   1.000
_cell.length_b   1.000
_cell.length_c   1.000
_cell.angle_alpha   90.00
_cell.angle_beta   90.00
_cell.angle_gamma   90.00
#
_symmetry.space_group_name_H-M   'P 1'
#
loop_
_entity.id
_entity.type
_entity.pdbx_description
1 polymer ?
#
loop_
_entity_poly.entity_id
_entity_poly.type
_entity_poly.pdbx_seq_one_letter_code
_entity_poly.pdbx_strand_id
1 'polypeptide(L)'
;MAVPPRLPFGRPERSAPSARSESPKNELARWGGQALTGRVPDYGQFCPVSRGAEVFAERWTPLILRELLNGSDRFSELQLGLPRISRNLLTQRLASLASAGVIERRPAERGRGFSYHLTSADEE
;
A
#
# COMPACT_ATOMS: atom_id res chain seq x y z
N MET A 1 -33.77 12.68 57.29
CA MET A 1 -32.99 11.96 56.25
C MET A 1 -31.57 11.83 56.76
N ALA A 2 -31.10 10.59 56.92
CA ALA A 2 -29.91 10.24 57.67
C ALA A 2 -28.65 10.19 56.78
N VAL A 3 -27.54 10.74 57.27
CA VAL A 3 -26.20 10.49 56.75
C VAL A 3 -25.57 9.37 57.58
N PRO A 4 -25.03 8.33 56.93
CA PRO A 4 -23.91 7.57 57.49
C PRO A 4 -22.63 7.75 56.66
N PRO A 5 -21.48 8.06 57.28
CA PRO A 5 -20.17 7.93 56.66
C PRO A 5 -19.64 6.50 56.80
N ARG A 6 -18.94 5.98 55.78
CA ARG A 6 -18.15 4.74 55.90
C ARG A 6 -16.76 4.89 55.29
N LEU A 7 -15.79 4.62 56.15
CA LEU A 7 -14.35 4.49 55.96
C LEU A 7 -13.99 3.15 55.23
N PRO A 8 -12.76 2.64 55.35
CA PRO A 8 -11.66 2.79 54.41
C PRO A 8 -11.35 1.45 53.71
N PHE A 9 -10.91 1.45 52.45
CA PHE A 9 -10.43 0.22 51.83
C PHE A 9 -8.95 0.32 51.48
N GLY A 10 -8.16 -0.38 52.31
CA GLY A 10 -6.75 -0.62 52.08
C GLY A 10 -6.51 -1.34 50.76
N ARG A 11 -5.44 -0.92 50.08
CA ARG A 11 -4.85 -1.66 48.96
C ARG A 11 -3.74 -2.55 49.53
N PRO A 12 -3.83 -3.88 49.43
CA PRO A 12 -2.65 -4.72 49.58
C PRO A 12 -1.79 -4.64 48.32
N GLU A 13 -0.49 -4.44 48.52
CA GLU A 13 0.57 -4.71 47.55
C GLU A 13 0.38 -6.09 46.92
N ARG A 14 0.41 -6.14 45.59
CA ARG A 14 0.68 -7.38 44.86
C ARG A 14 1.84 -7.14 43.91
N SER A 15 2.96 -7.74 44.33
CA SER A 15 4.17 -8.10 43.62
C SER A 15 4.02 -8.16 42.10
N ALA A 16 4.85 -7.39 41.40
CA ALA A 16 5.08 -7.55 39.98
C ALA A 16 5.93 -8.82 39.72
N PRO A 17 5.51 -9.76 38.87
CA PRO A 17 6.41 -10.76 38.37
C PRO A 17 7.35 -10.13 37.32
N SER A 18 8.65 -10.29 37.57
CA SER A 18 9.75 -10.03 36.63
C SER A 18 9.48 -10.73 35.30
N ALA A 19 9.10 -9.94 34.28
CA ALA A 19 9.08 -10.39 32.90
C ALA A 19 10.38 -9.93 32.25
N ARG A 20 11.23 -10.94 32.01
CA ARG A 20 12.47 -10.90 31.22
C ARG A 20 12.39 -9.90 30.06
N SER A 21 13.46 -9.12 29.93
CA SER A 21 13.75 -8.28 28.77
C SER A 21 13.88 -9.13 27.51
N GLU A 22 12.79 -9.30 26.77
CA GLU A 22 12.85 -9.83 25.41
C GLU A 22 13.10 -8.67 24.44
N SER A 23 14.21 -8.77 23.71
CA SER A 23 14.76 -7.72 22.86
C SER A 23 13.81 -7.34 21.70
N PRO A 24 13.72 -6.05 21.29
CA PRO A 24 12.79 -5.57 20.27
C PRO A 24 13.26 -5.87 18.83
N LYS A 25 13.90 -7.01 18.59
CA LYS A 25 14.32 -7.41 17.22
C LYS A 25 13.17 -8.01 16.39
N ASN A 26 12.04 -8.38 17.01
CA ASN A 26 10.91 -8.99 16.30
C ASN A 26 9.82 -8.00 15.85
N GLU A 27 9.86 -6.74 16.28
CA GLU A 27 8.87 -5.72 15.85
C GLU A 27 9.09 -5.29 14.41
N LEU A 28 10.35 -5.22 13.95
CA LEU A 28 10.69 -4.97 12.55
C LEU A 28 10.26 -6.12 11.63
N ALA A 29 10.18 -7.35 12.15
CA ALA A 29 9.66 -8.50 11.42
C ALA A 29 8.12 -8.47 11.30
N ARG A 30 7.41 -7.79 12.22
CA ARG A 30 5.96 -7.57 12.13
C ARG A 30 5.57 -6.52 11.08
N TRP A 31 6.49 -5.66 10.67
CA TRP A 31 6.33 -4.82 9.46
C TRP A 31 6.83 -5.53 8.19
N GLY A 32 6.97 -6.87 8.26
CA GLY A 32 7.27 -7.74 7.13
C GLY A 32 6.12 -7.81 6.12
N GLY A 33 6.21 -6.97 5.09
CA GLY A 33 5.97 -7.37 3.70
C GLY A 33 4.57 -7.75 3.21
N GLN A 34 3.56 -7.91 4.06
CA GLN A 34 2.24 -8.43 3.65
C GLN A 34 1.06 -7.46 3.87
N ALA A 35 1.26 -6.32 4.54
CA ALA A 35 0.17 -5.38 4.83
C ALA A 35 -0.02 -4.27 3.78
N LEU A 36 0.82 -4.20 2.73
CA LEU A 36 0.80 -3.08 1.76
C LEU A 36 0.02 -3.41 0.47
N THR A 37 -0.62 -4.57 0.46
CA THR A 37 -1.61 -5.00 -0.54
C THR A 37 -3.04 -4.81 -0.04
N GLY A 38 -3.25 -4.15 1.10
CA GLY A 38 -4.55 -3.62 1.45
C GLY A 38 -4.96 -2.57 0.43
N ARG A 39 -6.12 -2.76 -0.21
CA ARG A 39 -6.80 -1.69 -0.95
C ARG A 39 -6.83 -0.44 -0.06
N VAL A 40 -6.49 0.72 -0.62
CA VAL A 40 -6.64 2.00 0.09
C VAL A 40 -8.09 2.08 0.58
N PRO A 41 -8.37 2.40 1.86
CA PRO A 41 -9.73 2.53 2.35
C PRO A 41 -10.53 3.49 1.45
N ASP A 42 -11.71 3.05 1.00
CA ASP A 42 -12.62 3.87 0.21
C ASP A 42 -12.98 5.13 1.02
N TYR A 43 -12.88 6.31 0.40
CA TYR A 43 -13.16 7.56 1.10
C TYR A 43 -14.65 7.74 1.43
N GLY A 44 -15.53 6.91 0.86
CA GLY A 44 -16.99 6.97 1.03
C GLY A 44 -17.62 8.18 0.33
N GLN A 45 -16.90 8.84 -0.57
CA GLN A 45 -17.32 10.08 -1.24
C GLN A 45 -17.45 9.85 -2.75
N PHE A 46 -18.55 10.28 -3.35
CA PHE A 46 -18.74 10.29 -4.82
C PHE A 46 -18.01 11.46 -5.50
N CYS A 47 -16.85 11.85 -4.98
CA CYS A 47 -16.00 12.85 -5.63
C CYS A 47 -15.08 12.15 -6.64
N PRO A 48 -15.05 12.57 -7.92
CA PRO A 48 -14.17 11.96 -8.92
C PRO A 48 -12.69 12.06 -8.52
N VAL A 49 -12.32 13.13 -7.80
CA VAL A 49 -10.97 13.32 -7.24
C VAL A 49 -10.65 12.27 -6.18
N SER A 50 -11.59 11.97 -5.27
CA SER A 50 -11.41 10.92 -4.25
C SER A 50 -11.25 9.55 -4.89
N ARG A 51 -12.08 9.23 -5.90
CA ARG A 51 -11.98 7.97 -6.63
C ARG A 51 -10.66 7.84 -7.40
N GLY A 52 -10.18 8.91 -8.02
CA GLY A 52 -8.86 8.92 -8.66
C GLY A 52 -7.72 8.79 -7.64
N ALA A 53 -7.86 9.42 -6.48
CA ALA A 53 -6.89 9.35 -5.39
C ALA A 53 -6.75 7.94 -4.83
N GLU A 54 -7.82 7.14 -4.78
CA GLU A 54 -7.74 5.73 -4.33
C GLU A 54 -6.81 4.89 -5.21
N VAL A 55 -6.88 5.07 -6.53
CA VAL A 55 -6.00 4.37 -7.49
C VAL A 55 -4.56 4.90 -7.39
N PHE A 56 -4.40 6.22 -7.31
CA PHE A 56 -3.09 6.86 -7.26
C PHE A 56 -2.36 6.63 -5.93
N ALA A 57 -3.08 6.56 -4.81
CA ALA A 57 -2.52 6.41 -3.47
C ALA A 57 -2.07 4.97 -3.17
N GLU A 58 -2.34 4.01 -4.07
CA GLU A 58 -1.80 2.66 -3.93
C GLU A 58 -0.27 2.67 -3.95
N ARG A 59 0.32 1.89 -3.03
CA ARG A 59 1.78 1.78 -2.95
C ARG A 59 2.34 1.32 -4.29
N TRP A 60 3.39 2.00 -4.74
CA TRP A 60 4.12 1.85 -6.00
C TRP A 60 3.46 2.46 -7.24
N THR A 61 2.16 2.76 -7.23
CA THR A 61 1.48 3.35 -8.39
C THR A 61 2.15 4.66 -8.86
N PRO A 62 2.43 5.65 -7.99
CA PRO A 62 3.09 6.88 -8.44
C PRO A 62 4.48 6.65 -9.03
N LEU A 63 5.20 5.64 -8.55
CA LEU A 63 6.53 5.30 -9.05
C LEU A 63 6.46 4.59 -10.40
N ILE A 64 5.47 3.72 -10.60
CA ILE A 64 5.22 3.06 -11.89
C ILE A 64 4.85 4.12 -12.94
N LEU A 65 3.93 5.03 -12.61
CA LEU A 65 3.53 6.13 -13.50
C LEU A 65 4.71 7.03 -13.84
N ARG A 66 5.58 7.36 -12.87
CA ARG A 66 6.81 8.10 -13.12
C ARG A 66 7.72 7.41 -14.14
N GLU A 67 7.93 6.10 -14.02
CA GLU A 67 8.78 5.38 -14.98
C GLU A 67 8.17 5.35 -16.38
N LEU A 68 6.84 5.18 -16.48
CA LEU A 68 6.12 5.25 -17.76
C LEU A 68 6.25 6.65 -18.39
N LEU A 69 6.14 7.72 -17.60
CA LEU A 69 6.35 9.10 -18.06
C LEU A 69 7.80 9.38 -18.49
N ASN A 70 8.76 8.68 -17.87
CA ASN A 70 10.17 8.73 -18.27
C ASN A 70 10.48 7.92 -19.54
N GLY A 71 9.47 7.26 -20.12
CA GLY A 71 9.59 6.49 -21.37
C GLY A 71 9.93 5.01 -21.19
N SER A 72 9.94 4.48 -19.96
CA SER A 72 10.07 3.03 -19.75
C SER A 72 8.75 2.35 -20.10
N ASP A 73 8.68 1.64 -21.22
CA ASP A 73 7.45 0.98 -21.66
C ASP A 73 7.48 -0.55 -21.46
N ARG A 74 8.65 -1.14 -21.18
CA ARG A 74 8.78 -2.59 -20.98
C ARG A 74 8.79 -2.98 -19.52
N PHE A 75 8.29 -4.18 -19.23
CA PHE A 75 8.34 -4.76 -17.88
C PHE A 75 9.76 -4.78 -17.31
N SER A 76 10.77 -5.12 -18.11
CA SER A 76 12.16 -5.17 -17.67
C SER A 76 12.71 -3.80 -17.32
N GLU A 77 12.35 -2.76 -18.07
CA GLU A 77 12.78 -1.37 -17.82
C GLU A 77 12.10 -0.83 -16.57
N LEU A 78 10.79 -1.04 -16.43
CA LEU A 78 10.04 -0.73 -15.21
C LEU A 78 10.64 -1.43 -13.98
N GLN A 79 11.07 -2.69 -14.12
CA GLN A 79 11.71 -3.43 -13.04
C GLN A 79 13.09 -2.84 -12.67
N LEU A 80 13.86 -2.37 -13.67
CA LEU A 80 15.15 -1.71 -13.44
C LEU A 80 14.99 -0.34 -12.77
N GLY A 81 13.97 0.43 -13.17
CA GLY A 81 13.62 1.71 -12.54
C GLY A 81 13.06 1.56 -11.11
N LEU A 82 12.57 0.37 -10.76
CA LEU A 82 11.94 0.06 -9.48
C LEU A 82 12.63 -1.12 -8.76
N PRO A 83 13.91 -1.04 -8.38
CA PRO A 83 14.66 -2.20 -7.86
C PRO A 83 14.11 -2.79 -6.55
N ARG A 84 13.28 -2.03 -5.83
CA ARG A 84 12.67 -2.43 -4.55
C ARG A 84 11.27 -3.06 -4.70
N ILE A 85 10.70 -3.10 -5.90
CA ILE A 85 9.43 -3.80 -6.16
C ILE A 85 9.70 -5.26 -6.53
N SER A 86 8.90 -6.19 -6.03
CA SER A 86 8.98 -7.58 -6.49
C SER A 86 8.32 -7.72 -7.86
N ARG A 87 8.79 -8.67 -8.69
CA ARG A 87 8.20 -8.93 -10.02
C ARG A 87 6.71 -9.24 -9.95
N ASN A 88 6.31 -10.09 -9.00
CA ASN A 88 4.92 -10.49 -8.83
C ASN A 88 4.03 -9.27 -8.49
N LEU A 89 4.51 -8.40 -7.60
CA LEU A 89 3.78 -7.19 -7.22
C LEU A 89 3.70 -6.21 -8.40
N LEU A 90 4.77 -6.04 -9.17
CA LEU A 90 4.76 -5.21 -10.38
C LEU A 90 3.72 -5.72 -11.38
N THR A 91 3.68 -7.03 -11.63
CA THR A 91 2.68 -7.64 -12.52
C THR A 91 1.25 -7.39 -12.03
N GLN A 92 0.99 -7.58 -10.72
CA GLN A 92 -0.32 -7.32 -10.13
C GLN A 92 -0.71 -5.85 -10.29
N ARG A 93 0.19 -4.91 -10.02
CA ARG A 93 -0.08 -3.48 -10.12
C ARG A 93 -0.33 -3.04 -11.56
N LEU A 94 0.45 -3.53 -12.52
CA LEU A 94 0.22 -3.27 -13.94
C LEU A 94 -1.15 -3.81 -14.39
N ALA A 95 -1.55 -4.99 -13.91
CA ALA A 95 -2.88 -5.52 -14.18
C ALA A 95 -3.98 -4.64 -13.57
N SER A 96 -3.83 -4.19 -12.32
CA SER A 96 -4.78 -3.28 -11.67
C SER A 96 -4.90 -1.94 -12.40
N LEU A 97 -3.79 -1.34 -12.80
CA LEU A 97 -3.77 -0.08 -13.56
C LEU A 97 -4.40 -0.24 -14.94
N ALA A 98 -4.20 -1.38 -15.59
CA ALA A 98 -4.84 -1.68 -16.88
C ALA A 98 -6.36 -1.84 -16.71
N SER A 99 -6.80 -2.55 -15.67
CA SER A 99 -8.23 -2.68 -15.34
C SER A 99 -8.88 -1.35 -14.95
N ALA A 100 -8.11 -0.44 -14.35
CA ALA A 100 -8.57 0.91 -14.00
C ALA A 100 -8.56 1.88 -15.19
N GLY A 101 -8.09 1.45 -16.38
CA GLY A 101 -8.01 2.30 -17.57
C GLY A 101 -6.94 3.39 -17.49
N VAL A 102 -5.95 3.25 -16.60
CA VAL A 102 -4.83 4.21 -16.45
C VAL A 102 -3.69 3.88 -17.42
N ILE A 103 -3.54 2.60 -17.76
CA ILE A 103 -2.53 2.14 -18.72
C ILE A 103 -3.14 1.16 -19.72
N GLU A 104 -2.54 1.08 -20.89
CA GLU A 104 -2.82 0.08 -21.90
C GLU A 104 -1.65 -0.90 -22.04
N ARG A 105 -1.98 -2.19 -22.10
CA ARG A 105 -1.01 -3.24 -22.42
C ARG A 105 -1.08 -3.57 -23.91
N ARG A 106 -0.05 -3.19 -24.66
CA ARG A 106 0.05 -3.44 -26.10
C ARG A 106 1.10 -4.53 -26.39
N PRO A 107 0.97 -5.32 -27.46
CA PRO A 107 2.08 -6.16 -27.94
C PRO A 107 3.32 -5.29 -28.15
N ALA A 108 4.50 -5.78 -27.76
CA ALA A 108 5.72 -5.02 -28.01
C ALA A 108 5.95 -4.86 -29.53
N GLU A 109 6.21 -3.64 -29.99
CA GLU A 109 6.44 -3.36 -31.43
C GLU A 109 7.65 -4.12 -31.99
N ARG A 110 8.64 -4.37 -31.13
CA ARG A 110 9.83 -5.16 -31.45
C ARG A 110 10.02 -6.24 -30.42
N GLY A 111 10.22 -7.47 -30.90
CA GLY A 111 10.50 -8.65 -30.08
C GLY A 111 9.25 -9.29 -29.47
N ARG A 112 9.46 -10.02 -28.38
CA ARG A 112 8.43 -10.80 -27.69
C ARG A 112 8.05 -10.15 -26.36
N GLY A 113 6.76 -10.21 -26.01
CA GLY A 113 6.21 -9.65 -24.78
C GLY A 113 5.27 -8.47 -25.02
N PHE A 114 5.13 -7.62 -24.00
CA PHE A 114 4.20 -6.50 -23.98
C PHE A 114 4.92 -5.18 -23.66
N SER A 115 4.37 -4.09 -24.17
CA SER A 115 4.67 -2.72 -23.77
C SER A 115 3.48 -2.13 -23.03
N TYR A 116 3.75 -1.21 -22.11
CA TYR A 116 2.78 -0.54 -21.26
C TYR A 116 2.81 0.94 -21.57
N HIS A 117 1.66 1.50 -21.90
CA HIS A 117 1.51 2.90 -22.28
C HIS A 117 0.50 3.54 -21.36
N LEU A 118 0.71 4.80 -20.96
CA LEU A 118 -0.36 5.55 -20.31
C LEU A 118 -1.52 5.69 -21.29
N THR A 119 -2.74 5.50 -20.80
CA THR A 119 -3.91 5.93 -21.58
C THR A 119 -3.81 7.44 -21.75
N SER A 120 -4.11 7.91 -22.96
CA SER A 120 -4.43 9.33 -23.11
C SER A 120 -5.66 9.56 -22.24
N ALA A 121 -5.53 10.31 -21.15
CA ALA A 121 -6.66 10.80 -20.38
C ALA A 121 -7.36 11.94 -21.16
N ASP A 122 -7.49 11.77 -22.47
CA ASP A 122 -7.98 12.76 -23.42
C ASP A 122 -9.41 12.36 -23.79
N GLU A 123 -10.31 13.32 -23.53
CA GLU A 123 -11.71 13.43 -23.96
C GLU A 123 -12.79 12.68 -23.15
N GLU A 124 -13.17 13.29 -22.01
CA GLU A 124 -14.58 13.69 -21.81
C GLU A 124 -14.66 15.21 -21.60
#